data_AF-A0A5E6ULK8-F1
#
_entry.id   AF-A0A5E6ULK8-F1
#
_cell.length_a   1.000
_cell.length_b   1.000
_cell.length_c   1.000
_cell.angle_alpha   90.00
_cell.angle_beta   90.00
_cell.angle_gamma   90.00
#
_symmetry.space_group_name_H-M   'P 1'
#
loop_
_entity.id
_entity.type
_entity.pdbx_description
1 polymer ?
#
loop_
_entity_poly.entity_id
_entity_poly.type
_entity_poly.pdbx_seq_one_letter_code
_entity_poly.pdbx_strand_id
1 'polypeptide(L)'
;MSCYSRKALFDYQGKHPELIRSGKATHRLGIGAHRLSVPLHNRGVPRERKDVISEEVVNSLRIVQTGPDRLVLCLQYPLDLDAEFTPASETLELAVCIQTLNAKGVWESLTDVIHLNPRGRDHFPTLPRQSVTEHPPLLLVETHLLELADHAHQD
;
A
#
# COMPACT_ATOMS: atom_id res chain seq x y z
N MET A 1 -18.65 -14.44 3.49
CA MET A 1 -17.65 -15.50 3.78
C MET A 1 -17.52 -16.37 2.54
N SER A 2 -16.49 -16.17 1.73
CA SER A 2 -16.22 -17.05 0.59
C SER A 2 -14.87 -17.71 0.80
N CYS A 3 -14.91 -19.01 1.06
CA CYS A 3 -13.76 -19.86 1.28
C CYS A 3 -13.21 -20.25 -0.09
N TYR A 4 -12.01 -19.80 -0.48
CA TYR A 4 -11.37 -20.32 -1.69
C TYR A 4 -10.89 -21.76 -1.44
N SER A 5 -11.47 -22.69 -2.20
CA SER A 5 -11.12 -24.11 -2.20
C SER A 5 -9.66 -24.31 -2.58
N ARG A 6 -8.92 -25.03 -1.73
CA ARG A 6 -7.51 -25.44 -1.90
C ARG A 6 -7.18 -26.01 -3.29
N LYS A 7 -8.18 -26.53 -4.00
CA LYS A 7 -8.06 -27.08 -5.36
C LYS A 7 -7.85 -26.00 -6.42
N ALA A 8 -8.53 -24.85 -6.31
CA ALA A 8 -8.35 -23.73 -7.23
C ALA A 8 -6.94 -23.11 -7.12
N LEU A 9 -6.35 -23.16 -5.91
CA LEU A 9 -4.98 -22.73 -5.66
C LEU A 9 -3.95 -23.61 -6.40
N PHE A 10 -4.13 -24.94 -6.36
CA PHE A 10 -3.27 -25.88 -7.06
C PHE A 10 -3.44 -25.81 -8.58
N ASP A 11 -4.66 -25.59 -9.07
CA ASP A 11 -4.92 -25.42 -10.50
C ASP A 11 -4.34 -24.10 -11.06
N TYR A 12 -4.28 -23.04 -10.25
CA TYR A 12 -3.62 -21.78 -10.60
C TYR A 12 -2.08 -21.93 -10.60
N GLN A 13 -1.54 -22.59 -9.59
CA GLN A 13 -0.11 -22.92 -9.50
C GLN A 13 0.36 -23.82 -10.64
N GLY A 14 -0.47 -24.76 -11.09
CA GLY A 14 -0.17 -25.62 -12.23
C GLY A 14 -0.14 -24.91 -13.59
N LYS A 15 -0.84 -23.77 -13.72
CA LYS A 15 -0.88 -22.96 -14.95
C LYS A 15 0.23 -21.92 -15.05
N HIS A 16 0.90 -21.63 -13.93
CA HIS A 16 1.96 -20.63 -13.81
C HIS A 16 3.24 -21.24 -13.20
N PRO A 17 3.92 -22.16 -13.91
CA PRO A 17 5.13 -22.83 -13.41
C PRO A 17 6.29 -21.87 -13.10
N GLU A 18 6.26 -20.65 -13.61
CA GLU A 18 7.14 -19.53 -13.26
C GLU A 18 7.01 -19.08 -11.80
N LEU A 19 5.85 -19.23 -11.18
CA LEU A 19 5.64 -18.97 -9.74
C LEU A 19 6.20 -20.11 -8.86
N ILE A 20 6.45 -21.29 -9.43
CA ILE A 20 6.98 -22.47 -8.72
C ILE A 20 8.53 -22.53 -8.82
N ARG A 21 9.16 -21.79 -9.73
CA ARG A 21 10.55 -22.04 -10.13
C ARG A 21 11.65 -21.33 -9.33
N SER A 22 11.38 -20.68 -8.20
CA SER A 22 12.43 -20.43 -7.21
C SER A 22 11.89 -20.36 -5.78
N GLY A 23 12.28 -21.33 -4.94
CA GLY A 23 12.09 -21.23 -3.50
C GLY A 23 12.75 -19.97 -2.92
N LYS A 24 12.05 -19.31 -1.99
CA LYS A 24 12.34 -17.99 -1.38
C LYS A 24 12.35 -16.83 -2.38
N ALA A 25 11.26 -16.06 -2.39
CA ALA A 25 11.28 -14.70 -2.92
C ALA A 25 12.46 -13.94 -2.29
N THR A 26 13.34 -13.36 -3.12
CA THR A 26 14.48 -12.55 -2.69
C THR A 26 14.08 -11.13 -2.32
N HIS A 27 12.83 -10.75 -2.63
CA HIS A 27 12.27 -9.44 -2.34
C HIS A 27 10.95 -9.58 -1.59
N ARG A 28 10.67 -8.64 -0.69
CA ARG A 28 9.37 -8.48 -0.02
C ARG A 28 8.98 -7.01 -0.04
N LEU A 29 7.68 -6.77 -0.15
CA LEU A 29 7.09 -5.44 -0.06
C LEU A 29 6.46 -5.27 1.32
N GLY A 30 6.74 -4.15 1.98
CA GLY A 30 6.03 -3.68 3.16
C GLY A 30 5.39 -2.33 2.86
N ILE A 31 4.16 -2.14 3.32
CA ILE A 31 3.43 -0.87 3.17
C ILE A 31 2.95 -0.42 4.55
N GLY A 32 3.14 0.84 4.86
CA GLY A 32 2.58 1.50 6.03
C GLY A 32 1.94 2.81 5.63
N ALA A 33 0.91 3.24 6.35
CA ALA A 33 0.26 4.50 6.05
C ALA A 33 -0.20 5.28 7.29
N HIS A 34 0.00 6.59 7.23
CA HIS A 34 -0.68 7.55 8.10
C HIS A 34 -1.59 8.47 7.29
N ARG A 35 -2.73 8.81 7.88
CA ARG A 35 -3.55 9.94 7.46
C ARG A 35 -3.29 11.10 8.40
N LEU A 36 -2.80 12.20 7.86
CA LEU A 36 -2.72 13.48 8.54
C LEU A 36 -3.92 14.32 8.10
N SER A 37 -4.77 14.70 9.04
CA SER A 37 -5.97 15.50 8.77
C SER A 37 -6.03 16.72 9.68
N VAL A 38 -6.39 17.87 9.11
CA VAL A 38 -6.63 19.10 9.86
C VAL A 38 -8.13 19.38 9.86
N PRO A 39 -8.82 19.33 11.02
CA PRO A 39 -10.26 19.53 11.07
C PRO A 39 -10.64 20.99 10.81
N LEU A 40 -11.83 21.21 10.24
CA LEU A 40 -12.33 22.53 9.84
C LEU A 40 -12.94 23.34 11.01
N HIS A 41 -13.32 22.68 12.12
CA HIS A 41 -14.03 23.32 13.23
C HIS A 41 -13.08 23.98 14.25
N ASN A 42 -13.18 25.32 14.31
CA ASN A 42 -12.46 26.16 15.26
C ASN A 42 -13.25 26.36 16.56
N ARG A 43 -12.87 25.60 17.60
CA ARG A 43 -12.85 26.11 18.98
C ARG A 43 -11.50 25.77 19.61
N GLY A 44 -10.42 26.27 19.01
CA GLY A 44 -9.05 26.06 19.49
C GLY A 44 -8.01 26.19 18.38
N VAL A 45 -6.73 26.00 18.72
CA VAL A 45 -5.64 25.91 17.74
C VAL A 45 -5.86 24.61 16.92
N PRO A 46 -5.96 24.68 15.58
CA PRO A 46 -6.05 23.49 14.75
C PRO A 46 -4.89 22.54 15.06
N ARG A 47 -5.20 21.34 15.53
CA ARG A 47 -4.22 20.28 15.74
C ARG A 47 -4.39 19.28 14.63
N GLU A 48 -3.29 18.99 13.95
CA GLU A 48 -3.22 17.88 13.02
C GLU A 48 -3.53 16.58 13.78
N ARG A 49 -4.47 15.81 13.22
CA ARG A 49 -4.79 14.46 13.66
C ARG A 49 -4.03 13.50 12.78
N LYS A 50 -3.35 12.55 13.42
CA LYS A 50 -2.57 11.50 12.77
C LYS A 50 -3.21 10.15 13.07
N ASP A 51 -3.76 9.51 12.04
CA ASP A 51 -4.38 8.18 12.13
C ASP A 51 -3.51 7.14 11.42
N VAL A 52 -3.37 5.96 12.00
CA VAL A 52 -2.76 4.80 11.35
C VAL A 52 -3.81 4.14 10.46
N ILE A 53 -3.52 4.03 9.17
CA ILE A 53 -4.43 3.44 8.17
C ILE A 53 -3.73 2.37 7.30
N SER A 54 -2.69 1.73 7.84
CA SER A 54 -1.88 0.75 7.10
C SER A 54 -2.71 -0.44 6.61
N GLU A 55 -3.63 -0.96 7.42
CA GLU A 55 -4.45 -2.13 7.05
C GLU A 55 -5.41 -1.79 5.91
N GLU A 56 -6.11 -0.67 6.02
CA GLU A 56 -7.05 -0.17 5.02
C GLU A 56 -6.34 0.10 3.69
N VAL A 57 -5.14 0.70 3.75
CA VAL A 57 -4.29 0.91 2.59
C VAL A 57 -3.89 -0.42 1.96
N VAL A 58 -3.36 -1.38 2.72
CA VAL A 58 -2.96 -2.70 2.19
C VAL A 58 -4.16 -3.44 1.57
N ASN A 59 -5.31 -3.43 2.24
CA ASN A 59 -6.54 -4.07 1.77
C ASN A 59 -7.09 -3.44 0.48
N SER A 60 -6.75 -2.18 0.22
CA SER A 60 -7.15 -1.43 -0.97
C SER A 60 -6.20 -1.57 -2.16
N LEU A 61 -5.01 -2.16 -1.96
CA LEU A 61 -4.04 -2.34 -3.04
C LEU A 61 -4.56 -3.34 -4.07
N ARG A 62 -4.35 -3.02 -5.35
CA ARG A 62 -4.64 -3.91 -6.48
C ARG A 62 -3.48 -3.89 -7.46
N ILE A 63 -3.24 -5.01 -8.12
CA ILE A 63 -2.20 -5.10 -9.15
C ILE A 63 -2.76 -4.51 -10.45
N VAL A 64 -2.06 -3.54 -11.02
CA VAL A 64 -2.34 -2.99 -12.36
C VAL A 64 -1.47 -3.68 -13.41
N GLN A 65 -0.20 -3.95 -13.05
CA GLN A 65 0.75 -4.59 -13.94
C GLN A 65 1.76 -5.39 -13.12
N THR A 66 2.13 -6.56 -13.64
CA THR A 66 3.21 -7.40 -13.10
C THR A 66 4.13 -7.83 -14.24
N GLY A 67 5.43 -7.86 -13.97
CA GLY A 67 6.45 -8.32 -14.90
C GLY A 67 7.71 -8.72 -14.14
N PRO A 68 8.72 -9.27 -14.83
CA PRO A 68 9.94 -9.78 -14.18
C PRO A 68 10.66 -8.71 -13.34
N ASP A 69 10.65 -7.45 -13.79
CA ASP A 69 11.36 -6.34 -13.15
C ASP A 69 10.42 -5.20 -12.69
N ARG A 70 9.09 -5.40 -12.76
CA ARG A 70 8.11 -4.35 -12.46
C ARG A 70 6.88 -4.88 -11.73
N LEU A 71 6.49 -4.15 -10.70
CA LEU A 71 5.21 -4.30 -10.02
C LEU A 71 4.55 -2.92 -9.95
N VAL A 72 3.40 -2.78 -10.59
CA VAL A 72 2.61 -1.55 -10.53
C VAL A 72 1.35 -1.86 -9.72
N LEU A 73 1.21 -1.16 -8.60
CA LEU A 73 0.04 -1.24 -7.73
C LEU A 73 -0.78 0.03 -7.88
N CYS A 74 -2.10 -0.10 -7.94
CA CYS A 74 -2.98 1.03 -7.70
C CYS A 74 -3.45 1.01 -6.25
N LEU A 75 -3.52 2.19 -5.67
CA LEU A 75 -4.08 2.45 -4.36
C LEU A 75 -5.51 2.97 -4.54
N GLN A 76 -6.50 2.34 -3.92
CA GLN A 76 -7.81 2.95 -3.75
C GLN A 76 -7.86 3.61 -2.37
N TYR A 77 -7.70 4.92 -2.32
CA TYR A 77 -7.59 5.60 -1.03
C TYR A 77 -8.82 5.33 -0.16
N PRO A 78 -8.64 4.78 1.06
CA PRO A 78 -9.76 4.37 1.91
C PRO A 78 -10.44 5.59 2.52
N LEU A 79 -11.30 6.25 1.75
CA LEU A 79 -12.08 7.40 2.22
C LEU A 79 -13.00 6.98 3.36
N ASP A 80 -12.90 7.67 4.49
CA ASP A 80 -13.91 7.58 5.54
C ASP A 80 -15.11 8.43 5.10
N LEU A 81 -16.12 7.77 4.52
CA LEU A 81 -17.34 8.41 4.03
C LEU A 81 -18.32 8.72 5.17
N ASP A 82 -18.14 8.08 6.33
CA ASP A 82 -18.97 8.27 7.53
C ASP A 82 -18.38 9.33 8.48
N ALA A 83 -17.22 9.90 8.14
CA ALA A 83 -16.59 10.96 8.90
C ALA A 83 -17.56 12.14 9.09
N GLU A 84 -17.83 12.48 10.36
CA GLU A 84 -18.73 13.59 10.74
C GLU A 84 -18.32 14.95 10.14
N PHE A 85 -17.06 15.10 9.75
CA PHE A 85 -16.51 16.34 9.22
C PHE A 85 -15.58 16.09 8.02
N THR A 86 -15.72 16.92 6.98
CA THR A 86 -14.71 17.01 5.93
C THR A 86 -13.50 17.81 6.45
N PRO A 87 -12.27 17.26 6.39
CA PRO A 87 -11.10 17.98 6.86
C PRO A 87 -10.78 19.18 5.95
N ALA A 88 -10.18 20.23 6.52
CA ALA A 88 -9.68 21.39 5.78
C ALA A 88 -8.51 21.03 4.88
N SER A 89 -7.66 20.10 5.33
CA SER A 89 -6.59 19.50 4.55
C SER A 89 -6.35 18.06 4.99
N GLU A 90 -5.93 17.22 4.06
CA GLU A 90 -5.59 15.83 4.31
C GLU A 90 -4.32 15.47 3.54
N THR A 91 -3.42 14.74 4.18
CA THR A 91 -2.19 14.19 3.59
C THR A 91 -2.09 12.72 3.94
N LEU A 92 -1.76 11.90 2.95
CA LEU A 92 -1.41 10.50 3.13
C LEU A 92 0.13 10.41 3.20
N GLU A 93 0.66 9.94 4.32
CA GLU A 93 2.05 9.49 4.40
C GLU A 93 2.11 8.00 4.08
N LEU A 94 2.55 7.64 2.88
CA LEU A 94 2.68 6.26 2.45
C LEU A 94 4.14 5.81 2.59
N ALA A 95 4.42 4.94 3.57
CA ALA A 95 5.71 4.29 3.68
C ALA A 95 5.75 3.04 2.78
N VAL A 96 6.74 3.00 1.90
CA VAL A 96 7.04 1.86 1.04
C VAL A 96 8.37 1.27 1.48
N CYS A 97 8.35 0.03 1.94
CA CYS A 97 9.52 -0.72 2.36
C CYS A 97 9.78 -1.86 1.39
N ILE A 98 10.98 -1.89 0.80
CA ILE A 98 11.44 -3.02 0.00
C ILE A 98 12.48 -3.75 0.83
N GLN A 99 12.22 -5.02 1.13
CA GLN A 99 13.18 -5.89 1.80
C GLN A 99 13.85 -6.80 0.79
N THR A 100 15.18 -6.82 0.78
CA THR A 100 15.99 -7.68 -0.09
C THR A 100 16.74 -8.69 0.75
N LEU A 101 16.68 -9.97 0.36
CA LEU A 101 17.44 -11.04 0.99
C LEU A 101 18.87 -11.01 0.42
N ASN A 102 19.84 -10.64 1.25
CA ASN A 102 21.23 -10.59 0.82
C ASN A 102 21.84 -12.01 0.70
N ALA A 103 23.05 -12.09 0.15
CA ALA A 103 23.77 -13.36 -0.03
C ALA A 103 24.07 -14.10 1.29
N LYS A 104 23.98 -13.41 2.43
CA LYS A 104 24.16 -13.99 3.78
C LYS A 104 22.85 -14.51 4.38
N GLY A 105 21.74 -14.42 3.65
CA GLY A 105 20.41 -14.81 4.12
C GLY A 105 19.78 -13.84 5.12
N VAL A 106 20.25 -12.59 5.16
CA VAL A 106 19.72 -11.52 6.03
C VAL A 106 18.86 -10.57 5.19
N TRP A 107 17.75 -10.11 5.76
CA TRP A 107 16.88 -9.12 5.14
C TRP A 107 17.41 -7.71 5.36
N GLU A 108 17.67 -7.00 4.27
CA GLU A 108 18.01 -5.58 4.26
C GLU A 108 16.78 -4.79 3.81
N SER A 109 16.41 -3.74 4.54
CA SER A 109 15.20 -2.97 4.28
C SER A 109 15.54 -1.58 3.77
N LEU A 110 14.89 -1.16 2.68
CA LEU A 110 14.89 0.21 2.18
C LEU A 110 13.48 0.77 2.30
N THR A 111 13.30 1.76 3.17
CA THR A 111 12.02 2.43 3.38
C THR A 111 12.07 3.84 2.82
N ASP A 112 11.10 4.19 1.97
CA ASP A 112 10.84 5.57 1.56
C ASP A 112 9.44 5.98 2.01
N VAL A 113 9.24 7.26 2.30
CA VAL A 113 7.93 7.81 2.68
C VAL A 113 7.51 8.83 1.64
N ILE A 114 6.34 8.61 1.06
CA ILE A 114 5.76 9.43 0.00
C ILE A 114 4.56 10.18 0.60
N HIS A 115 4.59 11.50 0.51
CA HIS A 115 3.47 12.35 0.90
C HIS A 115 2.56 12.56 -0.31
N LEU A 116 1.29 12.20 -0.18
CA LEU A 116 0.28 12.31 -1.23
C LEU A 116 -0.88 13.17 -0.74
N ASN A 117 -1.51 13.95 -1.64
CA ASN A 117 -2.77 14.61 -1.35
C ASN A 117 -3.94 13.72 -1.81
N PRO A 118 -4.61 12.98 -0.90
CA PRO A 118 -5.71 12.09 -1.25
C PRO A 118 -6.95 12.81 -1.81
N ARG A 119 -7.09 14.11 -1.55
CA ARG A 119 -8.22 14.95 -1.99
C ARG A 119 -7.87 15.82 -3.21
N GLY A 120 -6.64 15.70 -3.73
CA GLY A 120 -6.21 16.42 -4.93
C GLY A 120 -7.02 16.00 -6.15
N ARG A 121 -7.14 16.90 -7.14
CA ARG A 121 -7.71 16.55 -8.44
C ARG A 121 -6.77 15.59 -9.15
N ASP A 122 -7.27 14.40 -9.43
CA ASP A 122 -6.67 13.30 -10.19
C ASP A 122 -5.31 12.79 -9.67
N HIS A 123 -5.13 11.45 -9.69
CA HIS A 123 -3.84 10.76 -9.49
C HIS A 123 -3.07 10.99 -8.18
N PHE A 124 -3.72 11.37 -7.07
CA PHE A 124 -3.06 11.58 -5.76
C PHE A 124 -1.75 12.39 -5.87
N PRO A 125 -1.82 13.71 -6.13
CA PRO A 125 -0.62 14.47 -6.42
C PRO A 125 0.37 14.38 -5.25
N THR A 126 1.65 14.14 -5.61
CA THR A 126 2.74 14.06 -4.64
C THR A 126 3.00 15.45 -4.04
N LEU A 127 3.13 15.48 -2.72
CA LEU A 127 3.48 16.65 -1.95
C LEU A 127 5.00 16.68 -1.71
N PRO A 128 5.60 17.86 -1.44
CA PRO A 128 7.01 17.94 -1.06
C PRO A 128 7.30 17.02 0.13
N ARG A 129 8.46 16.35 0.11
CA ARG A 129 8.90 15.51 1.23
C ARG A 129 8.96 16.36 2.50
N GLN A 130 8.22 15.95 3.52
CA GLN A 130 8.26 16.56 4.84
C GLN A 130 9.00 15.64 5.81
N SER A 131 9.51 16.22 6.90
CA SER A 131 10.10 15.43 7.98
C SER A 131 9.04 14.53 8.61
N VAL A 132 9.24 13.22 8.51
CA VAL A 132 8.39 12.23 9.14
C VAL A 132 8.75 12.19 10.63
N THR A 133 7.80 12.55 11.49
CA THR A 133 7.99 12.53 12.95
C THR A 133 7.96 11.12 13.53
N GLU A 134 7.19 10.24 12.90
CA GLU A 134 7.02 8.82 13.27
C GLU A 134 6.62 8.05 12.01
N HIS A 135 7.32 6.95 11.72
CA HIS A 135 7.05 6.09 10.58
C HIS A 135 5.78 5.27 10.82
N PRO A 136 4.90 5.12 9.80
CA PRO A 136 3.74 4.27 9.95
C PRO A 136 4.14 2.80 10.12
N PRO A 137 3.34 2.02 10.87
CA PRO A 137 3.61 0.61 11.06
C PRO A 137 3.54 -0.10 9.71
N LEU A 138 4.65 -0.75 9.36
CA LEU A 138 4.81 -1.47 8.10
C LEU A 138 4.14 -2.85 8.18
N LEU A 139 3.27 -3.13 7.22
CA LEU A 139 2.64 -4.43 7.02
C LEU A 139 3.23 -5.09 5.79
N LEU A 140 3.62 -6.36 5.90
CA LEU A 140 4.09 -7.13 4.74
C LEU A 140 2.95 -7.38 3.76
N VAL A 141 3.19 -7.07 2.50
CA VAL A 141 2.24 -7.26 1.41
C VAL A 141 2.54 -8.59 0.74
N GLU A 142 1.60 -9.52 0.84
CA GLU A 142 1.62 -10.76 0.10
C GLU A 142 1.13 -10.49 -1.33
N THR A 143 2.04 -10.02 -2.19
CA THR A 143 1.70 -9.59 -3.57
C THR A 143 0.96 -10.65 -4.38
N HIS A 144 1.23 -11.94 -4.12
CA HIS A 144 0.54 -13.07 -4.76
C HIS A 144 -0.93 -13.26 -4.34
N LEU A 145 -1.38 -12.57 -3.28
CA LEU A 145 -2.78 -12.57 -2.81
C LEU A 145 -3.55 -11.31 -3.24
N LEU A 146 -2.89 -10.32 -3.85
CA LEU A 146 -3.55 -9.11 -4.31
C LEU A 146 -4.41 -9.41 -5.55
N GLU A 147 -5.60 -8.83 -5.56
CA GLU A 147 -6.49 -8.86 -6.74
C GLU A 147 -5.95 -7.94 -7.85
N LEU A 148 -6.28 -8.27 -9.11
CA LEU A 148 -6.04 -7.39 -10.26
C LEU A 148 -7.04 -6.22 -10.26
N ALA A 149 -6.61 -5.05 -10.70
CA ALA A 149 -7.49 -3.92 -10.93
C ALA A 149 -8.32 -4.11 -12.22
N ASP A 150 -9.53 -3.56 -12.28
CA ASP A 150 -10.41 -3.67 -13.47
C ASP A 150 -9.78 -3.11 -14.76
N HIS A 151 -8.85 -2.17 -14.62
CA HIS A 151 -8.10 -1.53 -15.69
C HIS A 151 -6.67 -2.08 -15.82
N ALA A 152 -6.37 -3.23 -15.20
CA ALA A 152 -5.08 -3.87 -15.32
C ALA A 152 -4.82 -4.29 -16.76
N HIS A 153 -3.61 -4.01 -17.24
CA HIS A 153 -3.13 -4.50 -18.52
C HIS A 153 -2.28 -5.74 -18.26
N GLN A 154 -2.72 -6.88 -18.79
CA GLN A 154 -1.88 -8.06 -18.89
C GLN A 154 -1.09 -7.95 -20.19
N ASP A 155 0.20 -7.63 -20.08
CA ASP A 155 1.15 -7.79 -21.19
C ASP A 155 1.41 -9.28 -21.44
#